data_AF-A0A9J6RGH6-F1
#
_entry.id   AF-A0A9J6RGH6-F1
#
_cell.length_a   1.000
_cell.length_b   1.000
_cell.length_c   1.000
_cell.angle_alpha   90.00
_cell.angle_beta   90.00
_cell.angle_gamma   90.00
#
_symmetry.space_group_name_H-M   'P 1'
#
loop_
_entity.id
_entity.type
_entity.pdbx_description
1 polymer ?
#
loop_
_entity_poly.entity_id
_entity_poly.type
_entity_poly.pdbx_seq_one_letter_code
_entity_poly.pdbx_strand_id
1 'polypeptide(L)' 'MDGYKKNSHAVYDINYHVIWVTKYRYKVLHGQIAIRTRELIR' A
#
# COMPACT_ATOMS: atom_id res chain seq x y z
N MET A 1 -2.73 -10.66 21.82
CA MET A 1 -1.99 -11.42 20.78
C MET A 1 -2.72 -11.42 19.44
N ASP A 2 -3.88 -10.78 19.31
CA ASP A 2 -4.52 -10.55 18.01
C ASP A 2 -3.73 -9.52 17.19
N GLY A 3 -3.35 -9.89 15.96
CA GLY A 3 -2.70 -8.98 14.99
C GLY A 3 -1.38 -9.52 14.40
N TYR A 4 -0.69 -10.42 15.08
CA TYR A 4 0.56 -11.00 14.58
C TYR A 4 0.31 -12.07 13.52
N LYS A 5 1.04 -11.98 12.40
CA LYS A 5 1.06 -13.02 11.37
C LYS A 5 1.95 -14.18 11.81
N LYS A 6 1.53 -15.40 11.50
CA LYS A 6 2.28 -16.64 11.80
C LYS A 6 2.54 -17.45 10.55
N ASN A 7 3.73 -17.99 10.46
CA ASN A 7 4.12 -19.09 9.58
C ASN A 7 4.65 -20.25 10.45
N SER A 8 4.86 -21.44 9.88
CA SER A 8 5.29 -22.66 10.60
C SER A 8 6.52 -22.47 11.50
N HIS A 9 7.38 -21.49 11.19
CA HIS A 9 8.63 -21.25 11.92
C HIS A 9 8.81 -19.80 12.41
N ALA A 10 7.82 -18.92 12.27
CA ALA A 10 7.97 -17.52 12.67
C ALA A 10 6.65 -16.83 13.04
N VAL A 11 6.70 -15.94 14.03
CA VAL A 11 5.64 -14.99 14.40
C VAL A 11 6.18 -13.60 14.12
N TYR A 12 5.47 -12.79 13.35
CA TYR A 12 5.95 -11.47 12.96
C TYR A 12 4.83 -10.44 12.80
N ASP A 13 5.20 -9.18 12.97
CA ASP A 13 4.40 -8.01 12.62
C ASP A 13 5.33 -7.04 11.90
N ILE A 14 5.09 -6.83 10.60
CA ILE A 14 5.97 -6.05 9.73
C ILE A 14 5.14 -4.97 9.06
N ASN A 15 5.35 -3.74 9.52
CA ASN A 15 4.66 -2.54 9.04
C ASN A 15 5.62 -1.68 8.24
N TYR A 16 5.21 -1.24 7.04
CA TYR A 16 6.01 -0.38 6.17
C TYR A 16 5.28 0.93 5.87
N HIS A 17 6.03 2.04 5.82
CA HIS A 17 5.54 3.32 5.32
C HIS A 17 6.13 3.56 3.93
N VAL A 18 5.38 3.21 2.89
CA VAL A 18 5.81 3.36 1.48
C VAL A 18 5.14 4.58 0.87
N ILE A 19 5.94 5.45 0.25
CA ILE A 19 5.50 6.68 -0.42
C ILE A 19 6.11 6.70 -1.83
N TRP A 20 5.34 7.12 -2.82
CA TRP A 20 5.82 7.35 -4.18
C TRP A 20 5.12 8.54 -4.82
N VAL A 21 5.65 8.98 -5.96
CA VAL A 21 5.09 10.09 -6.75
C VAL A 21 4.99 9.71 -8.22
N THR A 22 4.18 10.45 -8.96
CA THR A 22 4.03 10.30 -10.41
C THR A 22 5.30 10.74 -11.13
N LYS A 23 5.53 10.17 -12.31
CA LYS A 23 6.59 10.64 -13.21
C LYS A 23 6.41 12.14 -13.46
N TYR A 24 7.48 12.92 -13.29
CA TYR A 24 7.49 14.39 -13.40
C TYR A 24 6.60 15.15 -12.39
N ARG A 25 6.06 14.48 -11.36
CA ARG A 25 5.15 15.07 -10.35
C ARG A 25 3.89 15.72 -10.92
N TYR A 26 3.43 15.27 -12.09
CA TYR A 26 2.14 15.73 -12.60
C TYR A 26 1.02 15.31 -11.65
N LYS A 27 0.11 16.24 -11.38
CA LYS A 27 -1.03 16.03 -10.46
C LYS A 27 -2.14 15.20 -11.12
N VAL A 28 -1.81 14.06 -11.72
CA VAL A 28 -2.77 13.21 -12.46
C VAL A 28 -3.60 12.30 -11.55
N LEU A 29 -3.20 12.13 -10.29
CA LEU A 29 -3.89 11.28 -9.30
C LEU A 29 -5.11 12.02 -8.70
N HIS A 30 -6.12 12.29 -9.53
CA HIS A 30 -7.40 12.85 -9.11
C HIS A 30 -8.58 12.20 -9.84
N GLY A 31 -9.80 12.43 -9.34
CA GLY A 31 -11.02 11.91 -9.96
C GLY A 31 -11.03 10.39 -10.15
N GLN A 32 -11.48 9.94 -11.32
CA GLN A 32 -11.58 8.52 -11.66
C GLN A 32 -10.23 7.79 -11.66
N ILE A 33 -9.14 8.48 -12.05
CA ILE A 33 -7.79 7.90 -12.04
C ILE A 33 -7.39 7.53 -10.61
N ALA A 34 -7.59 8.44 -9.64
CA ALA A 34 -7.27 8.17 -8.24
C ALA A 34 -8.11 7.03 -7.64
N ILE A 35 -9.38 6.92 -8.03
CA ILE A 35 -10.26 5.82 -7.57
C ILE A 35 -9.71 4.49 -8.10
N ARG A 36 -9.50 4.39 -9.42
CA ARG A 36 -9.00 3.17 -10.05
C ARG A 36 -7.63 2.74 -9.54
N THR A 37 -6.71 3.69 -9.35
CA THR A 37 -5.39 3.41 -8.80
C THR A 37 -5.48 2.82 -7.39
N ARG A 38 -6.38 3.32 -6.54
CA ARG A 38 -6.57 2.78 -5.18
C ARG A 38 -7.14 1.36 -5.18
N GLU A 39 -8.03 1.05 -6.12
CA GLU A 39 -8.56 -0.31 -6.29
C GLU A 39 -7.48 -1.31 -6.72
N LEU A 40 -6.54 -0.90 -7.56
CA LEU A 40 -5.47 -1.76 -8.06
C LEU A 40 -4.37 -2.06 -7.04
N ILE A 41 -4.19 -1.19 -6.05
CA ILE A 41 -3.10 -1.30 -5.05
C ILE A 41 -3.52 -2.12 -3.82
N ARG A 42 -4.82 -2.22 -3.55
CA ARG A 42 -5.37 -3.04 -2.46
C ARG A 42 -5.20 -4.53 -2.74
#